data_AF-A0A6J2I673-F1
#
_entry.id   AF-A0A6J2I673-F1
#
_cell.length_a   1.000
_cell.length_b   1.000
_cell.length_c   1.000
_cell.angle_alpha   90.00
_cell.angle_beta   90.00
_cell.angle_gamma   90.00
#
_symmetry.space_group_name_H-M   'P 1'
#
loop_
_entity.id
_entity.type
_entity.pdbx_description
1 polymer ?
#
loop_
_entity_poly.entity_id
_entity_poly.type
_entity_poly.pdbx_seq_one_letter_code
_entity_poly.pdbx_strand_id
1 'polypeptide(L)'
;MFEQAQIQEFKEAFTIMDQNRDGFIDKADLRDTFAALGRLNVKNEEIDEMIKEAPGPINFTVFLTMFGEKLKGADPEETILNAFKVFDPEGKGLKSAYIKEMLMTQGERFSQEEIDQMFAAFPPDMSGNLDYKNLVHVITHGEEKD
;
A
#
# COMPACT_ATOMS: atom_id res chain seq x y z
N MET A 1 -13.82 -4.35 -6.33
CA MET A 1 -14.04 -5.76 -5.93
C MET A 1 -12.72 -6.46 -6.22
N PHE A 2 -12.15 -7.18 -5.25
CA PHE A 2 -10.83 -7.78 -5.41
C PHE A 2 -10.81 -8.80 -6.55
N GLU A 3 -9.68 -8.88 -7.26
CA GLU A 3 -9.45 -9.93 -8.25
C GLU A 3 -9.28 -11.29 -7.57
N GLN A 4 -9.52 -12.38 -8.30
CA GLN A 4 -9.38 -13.73 -7.72
C GLN A 4 -7.96 -14.01 -7.22
N ALA A 5 -6.93 -13.48 -7.90
CA ALA A 5 -5.54 -13.60 -7.47
C ALA A 5 -5.32 -12.91 -6.11
N GLN A 6 -5.79 -11.67 -5.95
CA GLN A 6 -5.71 -10.94 -4.69
C GLN A 6 -6.45 -11.66 -3.56
N ILE A 7 -7.64 -12.22 -3.82
CA ILE A 7 -8.38 -13.00 -2.82
C ILE A 7 -7.59 -14.22 -2.36
N GLN A 8 -6.87 -14.88 -3.28
CA GLN A 8 -6.03 -16.02 -2.96
C GLN A 8 -4.82 -15.61 -2.10
N GLU A 9 -4.15 -14.50 -2.43
CA GLU A 9 -3.07 -13.94 -1.63
C GLU A 9 -3.54 -13.57 -0.21
N PHE A 10 -4.70 -12.91 -0.08
CA PHE A 10 -5.28 -12.61 1.23
C PHE A 10 -5.63 -13.86 2.02
N LYS A 11 -6.06 -14.93 1.36
CA LYS A 11 -6.35 -16.21 2.01
C LYS A 11 -5.09 -16.88 2.55
N GLU A 12 -3.99 -16.82 1.78
CA GLU A 12 -2.69 -17.32 2.21
C GLU A 12 -2.15 -16.51 3.38
N ALA A 13 -2.21 -15.18 3.31
CA ALA A 13 -1.84 -14.29 4.40
C ALA A 13 -2.67 -14.58 5.67
N PHE A 14 -4.00 -14.70 5.55
CA PHE A 14 -4.87 -15.03 6.68
C PHE A 14 -4.49 -16.37 7.31
N THR A 15 -4.18 -17.39 6.50
CA THR A 15 -3.78 -18.72 6.99
C THR A 15 -2.43 -18.69 7.70
N ILE A 16 -1.53 -17.78 7.32
CA ILE A 16 -0.26 -17.57 8.01
C ILE A 16 -0.49 -16.83 9.33
N MET A 17 -1.46 -15.93 9.40
CA MET A 17 -1.76 -15.19 10.62
C MET A 17 -2.53 -16.02 11.65
N ASP A 18 -3.53 -16.79 11.23
CA ASP A 18 -4.34 -17.69 12.08
C ASP A 18 -3.54 -18.95 12.47
N GLN A 19 -2.66 -18.79 13.47
CA GLN A 19 -1.70 -19.82 13.89
C GLN A 19 -2.42 -21.02 14.51
N ASN A 20 -3.48 -20.76 15.28
CA ASN A 20 -4.26 -21.80 15.94
C ASN A 20 -5.28 -22.48 15.01
N ARG A 21 -5.55 -21.90 13.83
CA ARG A 21 -6.46 -22.38 12.78
C ARG A 21 -7.92 -22.50 13.22
N ASP A 22 -8.37 -21.62 14.11
CA ASP A 22 -9.75 -21.58 14.58
C ASP A 22 -10.66 -20.74 13.66
N GLY A 23 -10.08 -20.08 12.65
CA GLY A 23 -10.77 -19.25 11.67
C GLY A 23 -10.93 -17.79 12.11
N PHE A 24 -10.32 -17.38 13.21
CA PHE A 24 -10.32 -16.03 13.75
C PHE A 24 -8.90 -15.60 14.13
N ILE A 25 -8.53 -14.36 13.79
CA ILE A 25 -7.26 -13.78 14.24
C ILE A 25 -7.48 -13.10 15.59
N ASP A 26 -6.80 -13.58 16.61
CA ASP A 26 -6.81 -12.99 17.95
C ASP A 26 -5.48 -12.30 18.33
N LYS A 27 -5.38 -11.84 19.59
CA LYS A 27 -4.17 -11.16 20.08
C LYS A 27 -2.94 -12.07 20.14
N ALA A 28 -3.12 -13.36 20.38
CA ALA A 28 -2.03 -14.33 20.40
C ALA A 28 -1.54 -14.60 18.96
N ASP A 29 -2.45 -14.77 18.01
CA ASP A 29 -2.13 -14.93 16.59
C ASP A 29 -1.31 -13.76 16.04
N LEU A 30 -1.69 -12.52 16.38
CA LEU A 30 -0.93 -11.33 15.99
C LEU A 30 0.48 -11.30 16.61
N ARG A 31 0.63 -11.68 17.88
CA ARG A 31 1.95 -11.76 18.54
C ARG A 31 2.84 -12.78 17.85
N ASP A 32 2.30 -13.96 17.59
CA ASP A 32 3.04 -15.05 16.99
C ASP A 32 3.42 -14.72 15.55
N THR A 33 2.53 -14.04 14.81
CA THR A 33 2.82 -13.49 13.48
C THR A 33 3.97 -12.49 13.54
N PHE A 34 3.93 -11.50 14.45
CA PHE A 34 5.01 -10.52 14.58
C PHE A 34 6.34 -11.17 15.00
N ALA A 35 6.28 -12.18 15.88
CA ALA A 35 7.46 -12.93 16.28
C ALA A 35 8.07 -13.70 15.08
N ALA A 36 7.23 -14.32 14.23
CA ALA A 36 7.67 -14.99 13.01
C ALA A 36 8.32 -14.02 12.00
N LEU A 37 7.88 -12.76 11.99
CA LEU A 37 8.47 -11.68 11.19
C LEU A 37 9.70 -11.01 11.86
N GLY A 38 10.19 -11.54 12.99
CA GLY A 38 11.38 -11.02 13.69
C GLY A 38 11.11 -9.82 14.60
N ARG A 39 9.86 -9.35 14.73
CA ARG A 39 9.45 -8.32 15.70
C ARG A 39 9.04 -8.96 17.03
N LEU A 40 10.03 -9.30 17.86
CA LEU A 40 9.79 -9.99 19.15
C LEU A 40 9.25 -9.07 20.27
N ASN A 41 9.41 -7.75 20.15
CA ASN A 41 9.08 -6.78 21.21
C ASN A 41 7.88 -5.89 20.86
N VAL A 42 6.84 -6.45 20.23
CA VAL A 42 5.61 -5.70 19.95
C VAL A 42 4.86 -5.45 21.26
N LYS A 43 4.49 -4.19 21.49
CA LYS A 43 3.79 -3.77 22.71
C LYS A 43 2.34 -4.25 22.67
N ASN A 44 1.79 -4.52 23.85
CA ASN A 44 0.40 -4.95 23.98
C ASN A 44 -0.56 -3.89 23.45
N GLU A 45 -0.21 -2.61 23.65
CA GLU A 45 -1.01 -1.48 23.20
C GLU A 45 -1.12 -1.43 21.67
N GLU A 46 -0.04 -1.74 20.93
CA GLU A 46 -0.02 -1.78 19.46
C GLU A 46 -0.94 -2.90 18.93
N ILE A 47 -0.88 -4.09 19.53
CA ILE A 47 -1.77 -5.21 19.19
C ILE A 47 -3.23 -4.89 19.53
N ASP A 48 -3.47 -4.23 20.66
CA ASP A 48 -4.80 -3.84 21.10
C ASP A 48 -5.42 -2.79 20.17
N GLU A 49 -4.61 -1.86 19.65
CA GLU A 49 -5.02 -0.90 18.65
C GLU A 49 -5.40 -1.59 17.33
N MET A 50 -4.60 -2.55 16.87
CA MET A 50 -4.91 -3.32 15.65
C MET A 50 -6.23 -4.09 15.76
N ILE A 51 -6.47 -4.78 16.88
CA ILE A 51 -7.74 -5.52 17.09
C ILE A 51 -8.93 -4.56 17.15
N LYS A 52 -8.76 -3.35 17.70
CA LYS A 52 -9.83 -2.34 17.79
C LYS A 52 -10.22 -1.74 16.45
N GLU A 53 -9.35 -1.79 15.43
CA GLU A 53 -9.73 -1.36 14.09
C GLU A 53 -10.84 -2.25 13.49
N ALA A 54 -10.95 -3.50 13.94
CA ALA A 54 -11.97 -4.41 13.46
C ALA A 54 -13.34 -4.11 14.06
N PRO A 55 -14.42 -4.11 13.27
CA PRO A 55 -15.78 -3.90 13.78
C PRO A 55 -16.32 -5.08 14.62
N GLY A 56 -15.57 -6.18 14.71
CA GLY A 56 -15.92 -7.40 15.42
C GLY A 56 -14.82 -8.45 15.32
N PRO A 57 -15.09 -9.72 15.68
CA PRO A 57 -14.11 -10.81 15.57
C PRO A 57 -13.54 -10.93 14.15
N ILE A 58 -12.22 -11.01 14.04
CA ILE A 58 -11.50 -10.98 12.76
C ILE A 58 -11.51 -12.37 12.12
N ASN A 59 -12.63 -12.74 11.51
CA ASN A 59 -12.65 -13.86 10.57
C ASN A 59 -12.20 -13.42 9.18
N PHE A 60 -12.04 -14.37 8.25
CA PHE A 60 -11.57 -14.08 6.89
C PHE A 60 -12.40 -13.01 6.16
N THR A 61 -13.72 -12.98 6.36
CA THR A 61 -14.60 -11.99 5.72
C THR A 61 -14.37 -10.59 6.28
N VAL A 62 -14.22 -10.45 7.61
CA VAL A 62 -13.89 -9.18 8.26
C VAL A 62 -12.51 -8.71 7.83
N PHE A 63 -11.52 -9.62 7.79
CA PHE A 63 -10.18 -9.35 7.30
C PHE A 63 -10.20 -8.77 5.88
N LEU A 64 -10.88 -9.44 4.93
CA LEU A 64 -11.05 -8.93 3.57
C LEU A 64 -11.76 -7.57 3.52
N THR A 65 -12.74 -7.34 4.39
CA THR A 65 -13.46 -6.06 4.43
C THR A 65 -12.54 -4.94 4.90
N MET A 66 -11.75 -5.16 5.96
CA MET A 66 -10.79 -4.18 6.47
C MET A 66 -9.72 -3.84 5.41
N PHE A 67 -9.15 -4.85 4.74
CA PHE A 67 -8.23 -4.61 3.63
C PHE A 67 -8.94 -3.93 2.45
N GLY A 68 -10.19 -4.30 2.17
CA GLY A 68 -10.99 -3.71 1.10
C GLY A 68 -11.33 -2.25 1.30
N GLU A 69 -11.51 -1.83 2.55
CA GLU A 69 -11.74 -0.43 2.92
C GLU A 69 -10.44 0.37 2.89
N LYS A 70 -9.33 -0.17 3.40
CA LYS A 70 -8.03 0.52 3.38
C LYS A 70 -7.40 0.61 1.98
N LEU A 71 -7.63 -0.40 1.13
CA LEU A 71 -7.18 -0.42 -0.27
C LEU A 71 -8.22 0.17 -1.23
N LYS A 72 -9.35 0.67 -0.71
CA LYS A 72 -10.40 1.27 -1.53
C LYS A 72 -9.87 2.53 -2.19
N GLY A 73 -9.75 2.51 -3.52
CA GLY A 73 -9.28 3.65 -4.31
C GLY A 73 -7.85 3.52 -4.82
N ALA A 74 -7.14 2.43 -4.50
CA ALA A 74 -5.89 2.10 -5.17
C ALA A 74 -6.18 1.32 -6.46
N ASP A 75 -5.79 1.89 -7.60
CA ASP A 75 -5.79 1.17 -8.87
C ASP A 75 -4.67 0.11 -8.89
N PRO A 76 -4.82 -1.00 -9.65
CA PRO A 76 -3.73 -1.96 -9.83
C PRO A 76 -2.46 -1.29 -10.38
N GLU A 77 -1.29 -1.79 -9.98
CA GLU A 77 0.01 -1.23 -10.38
C GLU A 77 0.09 -1.05 -11.90
N GLU A 78 -0.33 -2.06 -12.67
CA GLU A 78 -0.35 -2.02 -14.13
C GLU A 78 -1.22 -0.88 -14.69
N THR A 79 -2.38 -0.64 -14.08
CA THR A 79 -3.30 0.44 -14.48
C THR A 79 -2.64 1.80 -14.26
N ILE A 80 -2.00 2.01 -13.11
CA ILE A 80 -1.32 3.26 -12.79
C ILE A 80 -0.10 3.46 -13.70
N LEU A 81 0.71 2.42 -13.93
CA LEU A 81 1.84 2.46 -14.87
C LEU A 81 1.39 2.81 -16.29
N ASN A 82 0.30 2.21 -16.76
CA ASN A 82 -0.22 2.49 -18.10
C ASN A 82 -0.74 3.91 -18.23
N ALA A 83 -1.29 4.50 -17.16
CA ALA A 83 -1.65 5.92 -17.14
C ALA A 83 -0.41 6.83 -17.31
N PHE A 84 0.70 6.54 -16.62
CA PHE A 84 1.96 7.28 -16.80
C PHE A 84 2.56 7.12 -18.21
N LYS A 85 2.45 5.92 -18.82
CA LYS A 85 2.94 5.67 -20.20
C LYS A 85 2.25 6.55 -21.25
N VAL A 86 1.04 7.03 -21.01
CA VAL A 86 0.37 7.99 -21.92
C VAL A 86 1.17 9.29 -22.02
N PHE A 87 1.86 9.69 -20.95
CA PHE A 87 2.67 10.90 -20.90
C PHE A 87 4.15 10.66 -21.27
N ASP A 88 4.63 9.42 -21.20
CA ASP A 88 5.98 9.01 -21.61
C ASP A 88 5.96 7.80 -22.56
N PRO A 89 5.44 7.96 -23.79
CA PRO A 89 5.30 6.85 -24.73
C PRO A 89 6.66 6.30 -25.22
N GLU A 90 7.71 7.12 -25.15
CA GLU A 90 9.07 6.76 -25.59
C GLU A 90 9.94 6.20 -24.45
N GLY A 91 9.43 6.17 -23.20
CA GLY A 91 10.16 5.65 -22.05
C GLY A 91 11.41 6.48 -21.68
N LYS A 92 11.41 7.78 -21.98
CA LYS A 92 12.54 8.69 -21.74
C LYS A 92 12.55 9.27 -20.31
N GLY A 93 11.50 8.99 -19.53
CA GLY A 93 11.30 9.54 -18.20
C GLY A 93 10.46 10.81 -18.24
N LEU A 94 9.66 11.00 -17.20
CA LEU A 94 8.77 12.16 -17.06
C LEU A 94 9.45 13.27 -16.27
N LYS A 95 9.39 14.50 -16.80
CA LYS A 95 9.91 15.67 -16.09
C LYS A 95 9.09 15.95 -14.84
N SER A 96 9.77 16.06 -13.70
CA SER A 96 9.14 16.36 -12.41
C SER A 96 8.32 17.66 -12.44
N ALA A 97 8.83 18.68 -13.14
CA ALA A 97 8.12 19.94 -13.35
C ALA A 97 6.79 19.76 -14.10
N TYR A 98 6.74 18.87 -15.10
CA TYR A 98 5.53 18.58 -15.86
C TYR A 98 4.50 17.83 -15.01
N ILE A 99 4.95 16.82 -14.23
CA ILE A 99 4.08 16.11 -13.29
C ILE A 99 3.52 17.07 -12.23
N LYS A 100 4.36 17.94 -11.66
CA LYS A 100 3.92 18.97 -10.71
C LYS A 100 2.82 19.84 -11.29
N GLU A 101 3.03 20.39 -12.49
CA GLU A 101 2.04 21.24 -13.16
C GLU A 101 0.72 20.49 -13.38
N MET A 102 0.79 19.24 -13.86
CA MET A 102 -0.39 18.42 -14.11
C MET A 102 -1.18 18.14 -12.83
N LEU A 103 -0.52 17.70 -11.75
CA LEU A 103 -1.16 17.38 -10.47
C LEU A 103 -1.74 18.61 -9.76
N MET A 104 -1.22 19.81 -10.03
CA MET A 104 -1.75 21.06 -9.44
C MET A 104 -2.83 21.73 -10.31
N THR A 105 -2.98 21.36 -11.58
CA THR A 105 -3.89 22.05 -12.52
C THR A 105 -5.07 21.20 -12.98
N GLN A 106 -4.88 19.88 -13.11
CA GLN A 106 -5.85 18.94 -13.66
C GLN A 106 -6.51 18.10 -12.56
N GLY A 107 -7.80 17.75 -12.74
CA GLY A 107 -8.50 16.81 -11.86
C GLY A 107 -8.68 17.30 -10.42
N GLU A 108 -8.56 16.37 -9.47
CA GLU A 108 -8.43 16.67 -8.04
C GLU A 108 -7.02 17.19 -7.78
N ARG A 109 -6.93 18.45 -7.37
CA ARG A 109 -5.66 19.18 -7.35
C ARG A 109 -4.96 18.97 -6.04
N PHE A 110 -3.69 18.60 -6.13
CA PHE A 110 -2.80 18.55 -4.98
C PHE A 110 -2.38 19.97 -4.58
N SER A 111 -2.27 20.18 -3.27
CA SER A 111 -1.64 21.35 -2.66
C SER A 111 -0.14 21.37 -2.92
N GLN A 112 0.48 22.53 -2.70
CA GLN A 112 1.92 22.66 -2.86
C GLN A 112 2.65 21.78 -1.84
N GLU A 113 2.13 21.69 -0.62
CA GLU A 113 2.66 20.88 0.47
C GLU A 113 2.64 19.39 0.14
N GLU A 114 1.56 18.87 -0.45
CA GLU A 114 1.47 17.45 -0.86
C GLU A 114 2.47 17.10 -1.97
N ILE A 115 2.67 17.99 -2.94
CA ILE A 115 3.67 17.80 -4.00
C ILE A 115 5.09 17.82 -3.44
N ASP A 116 5.37 18.72 -2.49
CA ASP A 116 6.69 18.82 -1.88
C ASP A 116 7.00 17.57 -1.03
N GLN A 117 5.99 17.02 -0.33
CA GLN A 117 6.11 15.74 0.36
C GLN A 117 6.37 14.58 -0.62
N MET A 118 5.67 14.54 -1.75
CA MET A 118 5.88 13.52 -2.79
C MET A 118 7.32 13.55 -3.31
N PHE A 119 7.86 14.73 -3.66
CA PHE A 119 9.23 14.84 -4.17
C PHE A 119 10.30 14.71 -3.10
N ALA A 120 9.98 14.94 -1.83
CA ALA A 120 10.90 14.63 -0.74
C ALA A 120 11.11 13.12 -0.59
N ALA A 121 10.04 12.32 -0.74
CA ALA A 121 10.11 10.86 -0.74
C ALA A 121 10.68 10.30 -2.04
N PHE A 122 10.33 10.89 -3.18
CA PHE A 122 10.74 10.46 -4.51
C PHE A 122 11.47 11.59 -5.24
N PRO A 123 12.74 11.86 -4.88
CA PRO A 123 13.51 12.94 -5.50
C PRO A 123 13.74 12.67 -6.99
N PRO A 124 13.60 13.69 -7.85
CA PRO A 124 13.98 13.57 -9.26
C PRO A 124 15.46 13.26 -9.44
N ASP A 125 15.80 12.61 -10.55
CA ASP A 125 17.18 12.35 -10.94
C ASP A 125 17.94 13.64 -11.32
N MET A 126 19.24 13.53 -11.60
CA MET A 126 20.07 14.68 -12.03
C MET A 126 19.59 15.35 -13.32
N SER A 127 18.77 14.67 -14.12
CA SER A 127 18.16 15.20 -15.36
C SER A 127 16.77 15.80 -15.11
N GLY A 128 16.30 15.81 -13.86
CA GLY A 128 14.98 16.29 -13.46
C GLY A 128 13.84 15.35 -13.82
N ASN A 129 14.11 14.06 -14.05
CA ASN A 129 13.07 13.05 -14.29
C ASN A 129 12.63 12.41 -12.97
N LEU A 130 11.33 12.15 -12.85
CA LEU A 130 10.78 11.33 -11.78
C LEU A 130 10.80 9.86 -12.19
N ASP A 131 11.30 8.99 -11.32
CA ASP A 131 11.12 7.55 -11.47
C ASP A 131 9.70 7.15 -11.06
N TYR A 132 8.76 7.37 -11.98
CA TYR A 132 7.36 7.02 -11.76
C TYR A 132 7.15 5.52 -11.60
N LYS A 133 8.06 4.66 -12.10
CA LYS A 133 7.93 3.21 -11.92
C LYS A 133 8.15 2.85 -10.47
N ASN A 134 9.21 3.36 -9.87
CA ASN A 134 9.48 3.17 -8.45
C ASN A 134 8.37 3.80 -7.58
N LEU A 135 7.90 5.00 -7.92
CA LEU A 135 6.76 5.62 -7.24
C LEU A 135 5.53 4.70 -7.27
N VAL A 136 5.15 4.20 -8.45
CA VAL A 136 3.98 3.32 -8.59
C VAL A 136 4.16 2.00 -7.83
N HIS A 137 5.37 1.45 -7.83
CA HIS A 137 5.67 0.25 -7.07
C HIS A 137 5.47 0.47 -5.56
N VAL A 138 6.03 1.55 -5.01
CA VAL A 138 5.94 1.84 -3.57
C VAL A 138 4.51 2.17 -3.13
N ILE A 139 3.71 2.89 -3.93
CA ILE A 139 2.32 3.17 -3.54
C ILE A 139 1.41 1.93 -3.59
N THR A 140 1.80 0.90 -4.35
CA THR A 140 1.02 -0.34 -4.49
C THR A 140 1.49 -1.47 -3.57
N HIS A 141 2.78 -1.49 -3.19
CA HIS A 141 3.38 -2.56 -2.39
C HIS A 141 3.93 -2.08 -1.02
N GLY A 142 4.05 -0.77 -0.80
CA GLY A 142 4.73 -0.18 0.35
C GLY A 142 6.23 0.02 0.13
N GLU A 143 6.91 0.69 1.06
CA GLU A 143 8.37 0.80 1.05
C GLU A 143 9.01 -0.53 1.50
N GLU A 144 9.84 -1.15 0.66
CA GLU A 144 10.78 -2.16 1.13
C GLU A 144 11.85 -1.46 1.98
N LYS A 145 11.77 -1.62 3.30
CA LYS A 145 12.86 -1.22 4.19
C LYS A 145 13.92 -2.31 4.16
N ASP A 146 15.00 -2.05 3.42
CA ASP A 146 16.29 -2.74 3.60
C ASP A 146 16.81 -2.62 5.05
#